data_AF-A0A4U3LU60-F1
#
_entry.id   AF-A0A4U3LU60-F1
#
_cell.length_a   1.000
_cell.length_b   1.000
_cell.length_c   1.000
_cell.angle_alpha   90.00
_cell.angle_beta   90.00
_cell.angle_gamma   90.00
#
_symmetry.space_group_name_H-M   'P 1'
#
loop_
_entity.id
_entity.type
_entity.pdbx_description
1 polymer ?
#
loop_
_entity_poly.entity_id
_entity_poly.type
_entity_poly.pdbx_seq_one_letter_code
_entity_poly.pdbx_strand_id
1 'polypeptide(L)'
;MTATITPKGGAAVPLKLDKADVPTITTSKKYVGTYQFGRGEAAGDWTLAIKAGNASGTTEASKGFRVVQVWSTDIVRFGAGPEPARFGSALTVSGRLLILGPKGPDGLKDQRVKILFKERGSFRWKTVAWDRTNWRGDFAVRVKALKSGWWKAEYDGVRGFTHGSSSGSDQVTVFRPRPPKPDAASRVVDFNASPEPVKKGKKLSLVGELQTWDHGRWDGYEGKVTVWFKAKSGKWTYVKTAWTDGSGEFSTTATAKKTGDWRVVFAGDKDTKPSNSKSDWVLVK
;
A
#
# COMPACT_ATOMS: atom_id res chain seq x y z
N MET A 1 -40.89 33.40 -39.18
CA MET A 1 -40.09 33.60 -37.95
C MET A 1 -38.70 33.09 -38.24
N THR A 2 -37.67 33.86 -37.89
CA THR A 2 -36.26 33.51 -38.11
C THR A 2 -35.50 33.69 -36.80
N ALA A 3 -34.48 32.86 -36.59
CA ALA A 3 -33.56 33.01 -35.46
C ALA A 3 -32.12 32.92 -35.94
N THR A 4 -31.23 33.66 -35.29
CA THR A 4 -29.80 33.62 -35.52
C THR A 4 -29.07 33.63 -34.19
N ILE A 5 -27.91 32.99 -34.16
CA ILE A 5 -26.96 33.11 -33.05
C ILE A 5 -25.68 33.76 -33.57
N THR A 6 -25.11 34.70 -32.83
CA THR A 6 -23.98 35.50 -33.30
C THR A 6 -22.91 35.60 -32.21
N PRO A 7 -21.66 35.18 -32.46
CA PRO A 7 -20.56 35.49 -31.56
C PRO A 7 -20.23 36.97 -31.61
N LYS A 8 -19.81 37.54 -30.48
CA LYS A 8 -19.35 38.93 -30.42
C LYS A 8 -18.18 39.14 -31.39
N GLY A 9 -18.39 40.00 -32.39
CA GLY A 9 -17.39 40.30 -33.43
C GLY A 9 -17.27 39.24 -34.53
N GLY A 10 -18.16 38.26 -34.61
CA GLY A 10 -18.20 37.27 -35.69
C GLY A 10 -19.51 37.28 -36.49
N ALA A 11 -19.62 36.34 -37.43
CA ALA A 11 -20.76 36.27 -38.33
C ALA A 11 -21.98 35.60 -37.67
N ALA A 12 -23.17 36.07 -38.03
CA ALA A 12 -24.43 35.48 -37.58
C ALA A 12 -24.65 34.11 -38.24
N VAL A 13 -25.01 33.11 -37.44
CA VAL A 13 -25.32 31.75 -37.88
C VAL A 13 -26.83 31.54 -37.79
N PRO A 14 -27.51 31.11 -38.87
CA PRO A 14 -28.94 30.86 -38.84
C PRO A 14 -29.28 29.65 -37.96
N LEU A 15 -30.30 29.79 -37.12
CA LEU A 15 -30.85 28.72 -36.30
C LEU A 15 -32.14 28.20 -36.94
N LYS A 16 -32.15 26.90 -37.27
CA LYS A 16 -33.38 26.24 -37.74
C LYS A 16 -34.38 26.18 -36.58
N LEU A 17 -35.61 26.60 -36.86
CA LEU A 17 -36.73 26.57 -35.92
C LEU A 17 -37.80 25.60 -36.41
N ASP A 18 -38.16 24.66 -35.56
CA ASP A 18 -39.26 23.72 -35.79
C ASP A 18 -40.45 24.11 -34.90
N LYS A 19 -41.69 23.93 -35.39
CA LYS A 19 -42.89 24.15 -34.58
C LYS A 19 -42.95 23.09 -33.48
N ALA A 20 -43.18 23.51 -32.24
CA ALA A 20 -43.42 22.59 -31.15
C ALA A 20 -44.91 22.24 -31.06
N ASP A 21 -45.22 20.99 -30.71
CA ASP A 21 -46.58 20.59 -30.38
C ASP A 21 -47.02 21.29 -29.08
N VAL A 22 -48.09 22.06 -29.15
CA VAL A 22 -48.68 22.76 -28.00
C VAL A 22 -50.12 22.29 -27.84
N PRO A 23 -50.60 22.01 -26.62
CA PRO A 23 -52.01 21.69 -26.38
C PRO A 23 -52.93 22.77 -26.98
N THR A 24 -53.97 22.31 -27.66
CA THR A 24 -54.85 23.05 -28.60
C THR A 24 -55.63 24.23 -28.00
N ILE A 25 -55.48 24.50 -26.70
CA ILE A 25 -56.24 25.51 -25.95
C ILE A 25 -55.51 26.87 -25.90
N THR A 26 -54.28 26.96 -26.44
CA THR A 26 -53.54 28.24 -26.48
C THR A 26 -53.40 28.78 -27.90
N THR A 27 -53.69 30.08 -28.09
CA THR A 27 -53.52 30.80 -29.36
C THR A 27 -52.05 31.09 -29.70
N SER A 28 -51.12 30.74 -28.81
CA SER A 28 -49.67 30.95 -28.97
C SER A 28 -48.98 29.78 -29.66
N LYS A 29 -48.29 30.04 -30.78
CA LYS A 29 -47.40 29.08 -31.44
C LYS A 29 -46.05 29.03 -30.71
N LYS A 30 -45.56 27.84 -30.37
CA LYS A 30 -44.20 27.63 -29.82
C LYS A 30 -43.26 27.08 -30.90
N TYR A 31 -42.00 27.49 -30.84
CA TYR A 31 -40.94 27.02 -31.73
C TYR A 31 -39.73 26.60 -30.92
N VAL A 32 -39.02 25.57 -31.39
CA VAL A 32 -37.79 25.04 -30.78
C VAL A 32 -36.70 25.04 -31.83
N GLY A 33 -35.48 25.42 -31.44
CA GLY A 33 -34.29 25.33 -32.27
C GLY A 33 -33.10 24.86 -31.45
N THR A 34 -32.23 24.07 -32.06
CA THR A 34 -31.04 23.50 -31.43
C THR A 34 -29.81 23.85 -32.23
N TYR A 35 -28.74 24.24 -31.55
CA TYR A 35 -27.41 24.43 -32.13
C TYR A 35 -26.37 23.72 -31.28
N GLN A 36 -25.45 23.01 -31.93
CA GLN A 36 -24.37 22.29 -31.26
C GLN A 36 -23.10 23.12 -31.33
N PHE A 37 -22.49 23.38 -30.18
CA PHE A 37 -21.18 24.03 -30.11
C PHE A 37 -20.09 22.95 -30.06
N GLY A 38 -19.21 22.97 -31.05
CA GLY A 38 -18.01 22.14 -31.12
C GLY A 38 -16.76 22.93 -30.74
N ARG A 39 -15.61 22.44 -31.20
CA ARG A 39 -14.31 23.09 -30.98
C ARG A 39 -14.00 24.21 -31.98
N GLY A 40 -14.79 24.34 -33.04
CA GLY A 40 -14.56 25.33 -34.11
C GLY A 40 -15.19 26.69 -33.82
N GLU A 41 -16.18 26.73 -32.94
CA GLU A 41 -16.93 27.93 -32.61
C GLU A 41 -16.18 28.79 -31.57
N ALA A 42 -16.28 30.12 -31.72
CA ALA A 42 -15.61 31.05 -30.82
C ALA A 42 -16.19 30.97 -29.40
N ALA A 43 -15.32 30.84 -28.39
CA ALA A 43 -15.72 31.09 -27.01
C ALA A 43 -15.92 32.59 -26.77
N GLY A 44 -16.81 32.96 -25.85
CA GLY A 44 -17.10 34.35 -25.50
C GLY A 44 -18.59 34.65 -25.45
N ASP A 45 -18.92 35.93 -25.59
CA ASP A 45 -20.30 36.40 -25.58
C ASP A 45 -20.97 36.09 -26.93
N TRP A 46 -22.17 35.54 -26.88
CA TRP A 46 -23.02 35.27 -28.02
C TRP A 46 -24.38 35.90 -27.82
N THR A 47 -25.05 36.25 -28.91
CA THR A 47 -26.42 36.77 -28.90
C THR A 47 -27.32 35.88 -29.72
N LEU A 48 -28.42 35.41 -29.13
CA LEU A 48 -29.56 34.85 -29.84
C LEU A 48 -30.47 36.00 -30.25
N ALA A 49 -30.72 36.19 -31.53
CA ALA A 49 -31.67 37.16 -32.06
C ALA A 49 -32.80 36.45 -32.80
N ILE A 50 -34.04 36.88 -32.53
CA ILE A 50 -35.27 36.29 -33.07
C ILE A 50 -36.08 37.40 -33.71
N LYS A 51 -36.59 37.14 -34.92
CA LYS A 51 -37.47 38.03 -35.68
C LYS A 51 -38.75 37.29 -36.07
N ALA A 52 -39.89 37.84 -35.68
CA ALA A 52 -41.20 37.28 -35.98
C ALA A 52 -42.09 38.36 -36.62
N GLY A 53 -42.72 38.05 -37.75
CA GLY A 53 -43.60 38.99 -38.44
C GLY A 53 -44.89 38.33 -38.91
N ASN A 54 -45.91 39.15 -39.09
CA ASN A 54 -47.22 38.84 -39.66
C ASN A 54 -47.67 40.01 -40.57
N ALA A 55 -48.92 39.98 -41.04
CA ALA A 55 -49.46 41.03 -41.90
C ALA A 55 -49.52 42.43 -41.25
N SER A 56 -49.49 42.52 -39.91
CA SER A 56 -49.57 43.79 -39.17
C SER A 56 -48.22 44.34 -38.72
N GLY A 57 -47.12 43.62 -38.92
CA GLY A 57 -45.78 44.13 -38.63
C GLY A 57 -44.77 43.06 -38.23
N THR A 58 -43.61 43.50 -37.78
CA THR A 58 -42.51 42.65 -37.32
C THR A 58 -42.06 43.03 -35.92
N THR A 59 -41.76 42.02 -35.10
CA THR A 59 -41.22 42.15 -33.75
C THR A 59 -39.88 41.42 -33.68
N GLU A 60 -38.92 42.04 -32.99
CA GLU A 60 -37.58 41.50 -32.78
C GLU A 60 -37.28 41.39 -31.29
N ALA A 61 -36.57 40.34 -30.89
CA ALA A 61 -36.11 40.12 -29.54
C ALA A 61 -34.71 39.50 -29.54
N SER A 62 -33.91 39.78 -28.53
CA SER A 62 -32.59 39.18 -28.39
C SER A 62 -32.24 38.80 -26.95
N LYS A 63 -31.34 37.84 -26.79
CA LYS A 63 -30.82 37.40 -25.49
C LYS A 63 -29.35 37.03 -25.60
N GLY A 64 -28.52 37.64 -24.75
CA GLY A 64 -27.12 37.29 -24.60
C GLY A 64 -26.92 36.00 -23.82
N PHE A 65 -25.90 35.23 -24.19
CA PHE A 65 -25.41 34.05 -23.46
C PHE A 65 -23.91 33.90 -23.67
N ARG A 66 -23.25 33.09 -22.84
CA ARG A 66 -21.79 32.89 -22.92
C ARG A 66 -21.46 31.46 -23.32
N VAL A 67 -20.60 31.32 -24.32
CA VAL A 67 -20.01 30.04 -24.75
C VAL A 67 -18.62 29.95 -24.13
N VAL A 68 -18.32 28.83 -23.49
CA VAL A 68 -17.02 28.58 -22.85
C VAL A 68 -16.37 27.34 -23.44
N GLN A 69 -15.06 27.38 -23.61
CA GLN A 69 -14.28 26.25 -24.06
C GLN A 69 -13.98 25.33 -22.86
N VAL A 70 -14.36 24.06 -22.98
CA VAL A 70 -14.15 23.05 -21.93
C VAL A 70 -13.21 21.98 -22.46
N TRP A 71 -12.08 21.78 -21.78
CA TRP A 71 -11.03 20.87 -22.20
C TRP A 71 -11.19 19.48 -21.58
N SER A 72 -10.92 18.43 -22.35
CA SER A 72 -10.79 17.07 -21.82
C SER A 72 -9.51 16.95 -20.99
N THR A 73 -9.52 16.04 -20.01
CA THR A 73 -8.35 15.74 -19.18
C THR A 73 -8.09 14.24 -19.16
N ASP A 74 -6.88 13.87 -18.76
CA ASP A 74 -6.50 12.47 -18.58
C ASP A 74 -5.53 12.32 -17.39
N ILE A 75 -5.57 11.17 -16.71
CA ILE A 75 -4.62 10.83 -15.64
C ILE A 75 -3.74 9.69 -16.11
N VAL A 76 -2.46 10.01 -16.32
CA VAL A 76 -1.46 9.07 -16.83
C VAL A 76 -0.44 8.69 -15.76
N ARG A 77 0.31 7.62 -16.01
CA ARG A 77 1.40 7.14 -15.14
C ARG A 77 0.96 6.90 -13.68
N PHE A 78 -0.30 6.53 -13.51
CA PHE A 78 -0.83 6.23 -12.20
C PHE A 78 -0.25 4.91 -11.67
N GLY A 79 0.18 4.91 -10.42
CA GLY A 79 0.66 3.71 -9.74
C GLY A 79 0.75 3.90 -8.22
N ALA A 80 0.80 2.78 -7.51
CA ALA A 80 0.86 2.69 -6.07
C ALA A 80 1.96 1.69 -5.65
N GLY A 81 2.95 2.12 -4.89
CA GLY A 81 4.06 1.25 -4.49
C GLY A 81 4.70 1.62 -3.15
N PRO A 82 5.50 0.73 -2.54
CA PRO A 82 6.03 -0.52 -3.10
C PRO A 82 5.04 -1.70 -3.06
N GLU A 83 5.26 -2.68 -3.94
CA GLU A 83 4.50 -3.93 -4.00
C GLU A 83 5.43 -5.16 -3.92
N PRO A 84 5.14 -6.16 -3.05
CA PRO A 84 4.12 -6.13 -2.01
C PRO A 84 4.51 -5.18 -0.86
N ALA A 85 3.51 -4.53 -0.25
CA ALA A 85 3.72 -3.62 0.87
C ALA A 85 3.65 -4.35 2.22
N ARG A 86 4.50 -3.96 3.17
CA ARG A 86 4.40 -4.44 4.54
C ARG A 86 3.22 -3.75 5.24
N PHE A 87 2.46 -4.49 6.05
CA PHE A 87 1.38 -3.92 6.85
C PHE A 87 1.89 -2.76 7.71
N GLY A 88 1.22 -1.62 7.60
CA GLY A 88 1.54 -0.38 8.30
C GLY A 88 2.64 0.46 7.65
N SER A 89 3.32 -0.02 6.60
CA SER A 89 4.34 0.78 5.89
C SER A 89 3.71 1.89 5.06
N ALA A 90 4.52 2.88 4.68
CA ALA A 90 4.10 3.90 3.74
C ALA A 90 4.03 3.32 2.31
N LEU A 91 2.97 3.69 1.60
CA LEU A 91 2.74 3.49 0.18
C LEU A 91 2.73 4.87 -0.48
N THR A 92 3.45 5.04 -1.57
CA THR A 92 3.37 6.24 -2.42
C THR A 92 2.40 5.95 -3.56
N VAL A 93 1.37 6.78 -3.67
CA VAL A 93 0.40 6.73 -4.76
C VAL A 93 0.56 8.00 -5.58
N SER A 94 0.89 7.85 -6.86
CA SER A 94 1.27 8.98 -7.71
C SER A 94 0.76 8.84 -9.13
N GLY A 95 0.75 9.96 -9.86
CA GLY A 95 0.42 10.01 -11.27
C GLY A 95 0.60 11.42 -11.81
N ARG A 96 0.13 11.65 -13.04
CA ARG A 96 0.17 12.95 -13.71
C ARG A 96 -1.16 13.28 -14.37
N LEU A 97 -1.72 14.44 -14.05
CA LEU A 97 -2.93 14.97 -14.68
C LEU A 97 -2.56 15.83 -15.90
N LEU A 98 -3.19 15.55 -17.03
CA LEU A 98 -3.00 16.24 -18.29
C LEU A 98 -4.27 16.99 -18.71
N ILE A 99 -4.09 18.13 -19.37
CA ILE A 99 -5.11 18.84 -20.13
C ILE A 99 -4.86 18.64 -21.63
N LEU A 100 -5.91 18.26 -22.36
CA LEU A 100 -5.81 17.90 -23.78
C LEU A 100 -6.14 19.11 -24.67
N GLY A 101 -5.16 20.01 -24.76
CA GLY A 101 -5.24 21.24 -25.54
C GLY A 101 -4.92 21.07 -27.03
N PRO A 102 -5.02 22.17 -27.82
CA PRO A 102 -4.81 22.13 -29.27
C PRO A 102 -3.32 22.02 -29.65
N LYS A 103 -2.42 22.38 -28.73
CA LYS A 103 -0.96 22.23 -28.87
C LYS A 103 -0.45 20.85 -28.40
N GLY A 104 -1.37 19.95 -28.04
CA GLY A 104 -1.07 18.65 -27.45
C GLY A 104 -1.35 18.58 -25.94
N PRO A 105 -1.13 17.40 -25.32
CA PRO A 105 -1.29 17.21 -23.89
C PRO A 105 -0.26 18.01 -23.08
N ASP A 106 -0.71 18.73 -22.05
CA ASP A 106 0.16 19.45 -21.12
C ASP A 106 -0.22 19.17 -19.67
N GLY A 107 0.70 19.41 -18.74
CA GLY A 107 0.47 19.26 -17.31
C GLY A 107 -0.60 20.22 -16.79
N LEU A 108 -1.65 19.68 -16.17
CA LEU A 108 -2.68 20.52 -15.57
C LEU A 108 -2.34 20.79 -14.10
N LYS A 109 -1.82 21.98 -13.83
CA LYS A 109 -1.32 22.39 -12.50
C LYS A 109 -2.41 22.82 -11.52
N ASP A 110 -2.06 22.80 -10.24
CA ASP A 110 -2.84 23.32 -9.11
C ASP A 110 -4.24 22.70 -8.96
N GLN A 111 -4.44 21.49 -9.49
CA GLN A 111 -5.70 20.77 -9.44
C GLN A 111 -5.70 19.73 -8.34
N ARG A 112 -6.84 19.59 -7.66
CA ARG A 112 -7.03 18.55 -6.65
C ARG A 112 -7.37 17.22 -7.31
N VAL A 113 -6.53 16.22 -7.08
CA VAL A 113 -6.76 14.84 -7.52
C VAL A 113 -7.06 13.98 -6.30
N LYS A 114 -8.20 13.29 -6.32
CA LYS A 114 -8.62 12.37 -5.26
C LYS A 114 -7.97 11.02 -5.46
N ILE A 115 -7.56 10.39 -4.37
CA ILE A 115 -7.04 9.02 -4.35
C ILE A 115 -8.07 8.13 -3.69
N LEU A 116 -8.51 7.13 -4.43
CA LEU A 116 -9.52 6.17 -4.03
C LEU A 116 -8.89 4.80 -3.80
N PHE A 117 -9.41 4.09 -2.81
CA PHE A 117 -9.05 2.71 -2.50
C PHE A 117 -10.30 1.83 -2.46
N LYS A 118 -10.17 0.63 -3.02
CA LYS A 118 -11.17 -0.45 -2.96
C LYS A 118 -10.50 -1.70 -2.41
N GLU A 119 -10.92 -2.12 -1.22
CA GLU A 119 -10.41 -3.32 -0.56
C GLU A 119 -10.63 -4.58 -1.39
N ARG A 120 -9.68 -5.53 -1.33
CA ARG A 120 -9.81 -6.83 -1.98
C ARG A 120 -11.09 -7.54 -1.51
N GLY A 121 -11.94 -7.94 -2.46
CA GLY A 121 -13.26 -8.55 -2.16
C GLY A 121 -14.40 -7.55 -1.92
N SER A 122 -14.12 -6.25 -1.92
CA SER A 122 -15.16 -5.20 -1.90
C SER A 122 -15.44 -4.66 -3.30
N PHE A 123 -16.67 -4.22 -3.53
CA PHE A 123 -17.06 -3.47 -4.73
C PHE A 123 -17.01 -1.95 -4.54
N ARG A 124 -16.83 -1.46 -3.30
CA ARG A 124 -16.97 -0.05 -2.97
C ARG A 124 -15.63 0.67 -2.96
N TRP A 125 -15.50 1.68 -3.82
CA TRP A 125 -14.42 2.65 -3.78
C TRP A 125 -14.64 3.67 -2.67
N LYS A 126 -13.57 4.06 -1.99
CA LYS A 126 -13.59 5.12 -0.97
C LYS A 126 -12.47 6.11 -1.27
N THR A 127 -12.77 7.41 -1.22
CA THR A 127 -11.72 8.42 -1.20
C THR A 127 -10.98 8.32 0.13
N VAL A 128 -9.67 8.10 0.07
CA VAL A 128 -8.82 7.92 1.26
C VAL A 128 -7.77 9.01 1.40
N ALA A 129 -7.46 9.71 0.31
CA ALA A 129 -6.55 10.84 0.31
C ALA A 129 -6.81 11.74 -0.91
N TRP A 130 -6.09 12.83 -1.02
CA TRP A 130 -6.03 13.70 -2.19
C TRP A 130 -4.68 14.41 -2.20
N ASP A 131 -4.30 14.94 -3.35
CA ASP A 131 -3.13 15.80 -3.50
C ASP A 131 -3.42 16.90 -4.54
N ARG A 132 -2.58 17.94 -4.59
CA ARG A 132 -2.63 18.97 -5.63
C ARG A 132 -1.51 18.78 -6.62
N THR A 133 -1.84 18.88 -7.90
CA THR A 133 -0.86 18.74 -8.97
C THR A 133 0.13 19.90 -8.97
N ASN A 134 1.41 19.58 -9.18
CA ASN A 134 2.45 20.60 -9.35
C ASN A 134 2.36 21.27 -10.74
N TRP A 135 3.31 22.15 -11.06
CA TRP A 135 3.37 22.85 -12.34
C TRP A 135 3.46 21.93 -13.58
N ARG A 136 3.94 20.69 -13.42
CA ARG A 136 3.97 19.66 -14.48
C ARG A 136 2.70 18.83 -14.53
N GLY A 137 1.77 19.00 -13.60
CA GLY A 137 0.60 18.13 -13.46
C GLY A 137 0.84 16.90 -12.59
N ASP A 138 2.03 16.70 -12.02
CA ASP A 138 2.33 15.52 -11.21
C ASP A 138 1.70 15.65 -9.81
N PHE A 139 1.20 14.54 -9.27
CA PHE A 139 0.71 14.42 -7.90
C PHE A 139 1.29 13.16 -7.23
N ALA A 140 1.51 13.21 -5.92
CA ALA A 140 2.00 12.08 -5.14
C ALA A 140 1.61 12.19 -3.66
N VAL A 141 0.90 11.19 -3.14
CA VAL A 141 0.54 11.10 -1.72
C VAL A 141 1.15 9.88 -1.04
N ARG A 142 1.51 10.02 0.23
CA ARG A 142 1.90 8.89 1.08
C ARG A 142 0.74 8.46 1.98
N VAL A 143 0.39 7.18 1.93
CA VAL A 143 -0.69 6.56 2.71
C VAL A 143 -0.19 5.29 3.40
N LYS A 144 -0.87 4.83 4.46
CA LYS A 144 -0.50 3.58 5.15
C LYS A 144 -1.06 2.37 4.41
N ALA A 145 -0.21 1.38 4.16
CA ALA A 145 -0.60 0.09 3.60
C ALA A 145 -1.25 -0.79 4.69
N LEU A 146 -2.57 -0.71 4.83
CA LEU A 146 -3.30 -1.45 5.88
C LEU A 146 -4.01 -2.69 5.35
N LYS A 147 -4.42 -2.69 4.09
CA LYS A 147 -5.25 -3.72 3.46
C LYS A 147 -4.84 -3.89 2.00
N SER A 148 -4.88 -5.12 1.51
CA SER A 148 -4.72 -5.41 0.08
C SER A 148 -5.93 -4.90 -0.72
N GLY A 149 -5.72 -4.43 -1.93
CA GLY A 149 -6.82 -3.93 -2.77
C GLY A 149 -6.34 -3.13 -3.97
N TRP A 150 -7.26 -2.37 -4.56
CA TRP A 150 -7.03 -1.56 -5.74
C TRP A 150 -7.03 -0.08 -5.41
N TRP A 151 -6.19 0.68 -6.10
CA TRP A 151 -6.04 2.12 -6.01
C TRP A 151 -6.43 2.77 -7.34
N LYS A 152 -6.99 3.97 -7.30
CA LYS A 152 -7.31 4.78 -8.48
C LYS A 152 -7.24 6.26 -8.15
N ALA A 153 -6.91 7.11 -9.12
CA ALA A 153 -7.02 8.55 -9.01
C ALA A 153 -8.24 9.09 -9.78
N GLU A 154 -8.90 10.11 -9.23
CA GLU A 154 -10.03 10.81 -9.87
C GLU A 154 -9.85 12.32 -9.79
N TYR A 155 -10.08 12.99 -10.91
CA TYR A 155 -10.17 14.43 -11.03
C TYR A 155 -11.60 14.81 -11.43
N ASP A 156 -12.23 15.73 -10.69
CA ASP A 156 -13.65 16.07 -10.88
C ASP A 156 -13.90 17.04 -12.04
N GLY A 157 -12.84 17.68 -12.55
CA GLY A 157 -12.99 18.78 -13.51
C GLY A 157 -13.29 20.12 -12.83
N VAL A 158 -13.35 21.16 -13.66
CA VAL A 158 -13.68 22.53 -13.26
C VAL A 158 -14.77 22.99 -14.20
N ARG A 159 -15.93 23.35 -13.64
CA ARG A 159 -17.10 23.74 -14.43
C ARG A 159 -16.75 24.90 -15.36
N GLY A 160 -17.05 24.73 -16.65
CA GLY A 160 -16.77 25.73 -17.68
C GLY A 160 -15.29 25.84 -18.09
N PHE A 161 -14.43 24.93 -17.63
CA PHE A 161 -13.01 24.92 -18.00
C PHE A 161 -12.49 23.53 -18.38
N THR A 162 -12.71 22.50 -17.55
CA THR A 162 -12.23 21.14 -17.84
C THR A 162 -13.23 20.06 -17.44
N HIS A 163 -13.32 19.00 -18.23
CA HIS A 163 -13.97 17.76 -17.82
C HIS A 163 -13.11 16.99 -16.79
N GLY A 164 -13.77 16.21 -15.95
CA GLY A 164 -13.11 15.27 -15.05
C GLY A 164 -12.55 14.05 -15.78
N SER A 165 -11.71 13.29 -15.08
CA SER A 165 -11.09 12.06 -15.58
C SER A 165 -10.76 11.09 -14.45
N SER A 166 -10.56 9.83 -14.80
CA SER A 166 -10.19 8.76 -13.87
C SER A 166 -9.00 8.00 -14.44
N SER A 167 -8.05 7.61 -13.58
CA SER A 167 -6.97 6.71 -13.99
C SER A 167 -7.45 5.28 -14.16
N GLY A 168 -6.60 4.43 -14.74
CA GLY A 168 -6.67 2.98 -14.51
C GLY A 168 -6.50 2.63 -13.03
N SER A 169 -6.79 1.38 -12.66
CA SER A 169 -6.60 0.89 -11.29
C SER A 169 -5.30 0.12 -11.13
N ASP A 170 -4.66 0.27 -9.97
CA ASP A 170 -3.43 -0.44 -9.63
C ASP A 170 -3.61 -1.30 -8.36
N GLN A 171 -3.02 -2.50 -8.29
CA GLN A 171 -3.33 -3.49 -7.25
C GLN A 171 -2.17 -3.76 -6.29
N VAL A 172 -2.30 -3.26 -5.07
CA VAL A 172 -1.31 -3.47 -4.01
C VAL A 172 -1.69 -4.68 -3.14
N THR A 173 -0.75 -5.60 -2.97
CA THR A 173 -0.81 -6.65 -1.95
C THR A 173 -0.12 -6.21 -0.66
N VAL A 174 -0.82 -6.33 0.48
CA VAL A 174 -0.28 -6.02 1.81
C VAL A 174 -0.04 -7.31 2.59
N PHE A 175 1.16 -7.51 3.13
CA PHE A 175 1.52 -8.67 3.94
C PHE A 175 1.89 -8.26 5.38
N ARG A 176 1.56 -9.11 6.35
CA ARG A 176 2.00 -8.97 7.74
C ARG A 176 3.17 -9.92 7.98
N PRO A 177 4.42 -9.44 8.12
CA PRO A 177 5.50 -10.31 8.54
C PRO A 177 5.20 -10.82 9.94
N ARG A 178 5.51 -12.10 10.19
CA ARG A 178 5.42 -12.69 11.53
C ARG A 178 6.28 -11.84 12.47
N PRO A 179 5.76 -11.37 13.62
CA PRO A 179 6.61 -10.69 14.59
C PRO A 179 7.79 -11.60 14.94
N PRO A 180 9.02 -11.06 15.07
CA PRO A 180 10.11 -11.83 15.65
C PRO A 180 9.72 -12.27 17.08
N LYS A 181 9.99 -13.52 17.45
CA LYS A 181 9.71 -14.06 18.80
C LYS A 181 10.39 -13.16 19.85
N PRO A 182 9.66 -12.65 20.87
CA PRO A 182 10.21 -11.72 21.85
C PRO A 182 11.28 -12.32 22.80
N ASP A 183 11.42 -13.64 22.86
CA ASP A 183 11.91 -14.35 24.04
C ASP A 183 12.75 -15.59 23.73
N ALA A 184 13.35 -15.68 22.55
CA ALA A 184 14.21 -16.80 22.17
C ALA A 184 15.48 -16.97 23.05
N ALA A 185 15.54 -16.52 24.30
CA ALA A 185 16.61 -16.83 25.23
C ALA A 185 16.52 -18.31 25.68
N SER A 186 17.68 -18.97 25.73
CA SER A 186 17.84 -20.26 26.39
C SER A 186 18.90 -20.18 27.48
N ARG A 187 18.90 -21.17 28.38
CA ARG A 187 19.98 -21.41 29.34
C ARG A 187 20.11 -22.90 29.61
N VAL A 188 21.33 -23.34 29.93
CA VAL A 188 21.56 -24.68 30.50
C VAL A 188 21.93 -24.53 31.97
N VAL A 189 21.09 -25.07 32.85
CA VAL A 189 21.25 -25.01 34.32
C VAL A 189 21.65 -26.37 34.88
N ASP A 190 22.15 -26.35 36.11
CA ASP A 190 22.48 -27.53 36.94
C ASP A 190 23.36 -28.58 36.25
N PHE A 191 24.23 -28.11 35.35
CA PHE A 191 25.21 -28.97 34.70
C PHE A 191 26.22 -29.49 35.72
N ASN A 192 26.39 -30.82 35.78
CA ASN A 192 27.30 -31.50 36.69
C ASN A 192 27.90 -32.76 36.05
N ALA A 193 29.19 -32.99 36.26
CA ALA A 193 29.99 -34.08 35.72
C ALA A 193 30.57 -34.95 36.84
N SER A 194 29.84 -36.00 37.24
CA SER A 194 30.18 -36.83 38.40
C SER A 194 30.62 -38.25 38.02
N PRO A 195 31.33 -39.02 38.88
CA PRO A 195 31.87 -38.63 40.17
C PRO A 195 33.15 -37.80 40.05
N GLU A 196 33.44 -37.01 41.07
CA GLU A 196 34.71 -36.30 41.20
C GLU A 196 35.35 -36.62 42.56
N PRO A 197 36.61 -37.06 42.60
CA PRO A 197 37.49 -37.41 41.49
C PRO A 197 37.13 -38.75 40.83
N VAL A 198 37.48 -38.94 39.56
CA VAL A 198 37.24 -40.18 38.80
C VAL A 198 38.55 -40.85 38.40
N LYS A 199 38.59 -42.19 38.40
CA LYS A 199 39.74 -42.95 37.87
C LYS A 199 39.83 -42.80 36.36
N LYS A 200 41.04 -42.63 35.82
CA LYS A 200 41.28 -42.57 34.38
C LYS A 200 40.64 -43.76 33.64
N GLY A 201 39.92 -43.46 32.56
CA GLY A 201 39.24 -44.45 31.72
C GLY A 201 37.86 -44.88 32.22
N LYS A 202 37.40 -44.38 33.38
CA LYS A 202 36.03 -44.63 33.86
C LYS A 202 35.03 -43.61 33.30
N LYS A 203 33.74 -43.95 33.39
CA LYS A 203 32.64 -43.11 32.90
C LYS A 203 32.31 -42.03 33.92
N LEU A 204 32.02 -40.83 33.40
CA LEU A 204 31.31 -39.77 34.08
C LEU A 204 29.82 -39.85 33.73
N SER A 205 28.96 -39.53 34.70
CA SER A 205 27.59 -39.13 34.50
C SER A 205 27.52 -37.61 34.34
N LEU A 206 26.99 -37.18 33.22
CA LEU A 206 26.81 -35.78 32.84
C LEU A 206 25.31 -35.50 32.82
N VAL A 207 24.86 -34.63 33.71
CA VAL A 207 23.46 -34.26 33.87
C VAL A 207 23.28 -32.75 33.79
N GLY A 208 22.07 -32.29 33.49
CA GLY A 208 21.67 -30.88 33.51
C GLY A 208 20.32 -30.66 32.84
N GLU A 209 19.89 -29.40 32.75
CA GLU A 209 18.59 -29.04 32.21
C GLU A 209 18.71 -27.87 31.21
N LEU A 210 18.11 -28.01 30.02
CA LEU A 210 17.94 -26.94 29.04
C LEU A 210 16.58 -26.27 29.24
N GLN A 211 16.60 -24.95 29.44
CA GLN A 211 15.40 -24.16 29.61
C GLN A 211 15.31 -23.05 28.56
N THR A 212 14.08 -22.69 28.18
CA THR A 212 13.77 -21.52 27.36
C THR A 212 12.90 -20.54 28.13
N TRP A 213 13.03 -19.25 27.83
CA TRP A 213 12.11 -18.26 28.35
C TRP A 213 10.86 -18.25 27.48
N ASP A 214 9.73 -18.66 28.06
CA ASP A 214 8.44 -18.66 27.40
C ASP A 214 7.35 -18.28 28.41
N HIS A 215 6.28 -17.62 27.95
CA HIS A 215 5.14 -17.20 28.78
C HIS A 215 5.51 -16.49 30.10
N GLY A 216 6.64 -15.76 30.13
CA GLY A 216 7.09 -15.01 31.31
C GLY A 216 7.78 -15.84 32.40
N ARG A 217 8.19 -17.08 32.11
CA ARG A 217 8.99 -17.94 33.01
C ARG A 217 10.00 -18.79 32.25
N TRP A 218 10.88 -19.47 32.99
CA TRP A 218 11.75 -20.51 32.44
C TRP A 218 11.01 -21.84 32.47
N ASP A 219 10.89 -22.47 31.30
CA ASP A 219 10.33 -23.81 31.16
C ASP A 219 11.37 -24.73 30.50
N GLY A 220 11.32 -26.02 30.84
CA GLY A 220 12.13 -27.06 30.23
C GLY A 220 11.94 -27.15 28.71
N TYR A 221 13.01 -27.48 27.99
CA TYR A 221 13.01 -27.48 26.53
C TYR A 221 13.66 -28.73 25.96
N GLU A 222 12.88 -29.47 25.16
CA GLU A 222 13.35 -30.64 24.42
C GLU A 222 14.20 -30.20 23.22
N GLY A 223 15.46 -30.62 23.19
CA GLY A 223 16.40 -30.14 22.20
C GLY A 223 17.73 -30.88 22.18
N LYS A 224 18.46 -30.69 21.07
CA LYS A 224 19.77 -31.29 20.88
C LYS A 224 20.85 -30.46 21.59
N VAL A 225 21.58 -31.10 22.49
CA VAL A 225 22.72 -30.48 23.18
C VAL A 225 24.03 -31.21 22.87
N THR A 226 25.16 -30.52 23.02
CA THR A 226 26.49 -31.09 22.78
C THR A 226 27.37 -30.94 24.00
N VAL A 227 28.11 -32.00 24.34
CA VAL A 227 29.08 -32.04 25.43
C VAL A 227 30.45 -31.69 24.88
N TRP A 228 31.15 -30.79 25.57
CA TRP A 228 32.50 -30.34 25.24
C TRP A 228 33.43 -30.51 26.44
N PHE A 229 34.69 -30.83 26.17
CA PHE A 229 35.74 -30.96 27.16
C PHE A 229 36.92 -30.05 26.84
N LYS A 230 37.60 -29.51 27.86
CA LYS A 230 38.80 -28.71 27.73
C LYS A 230 39.78 -29.07 28.87
N ALA A 231 40.98 -29.54 28.53
CA ALA A 231 42.05 -29.73 29.51
C ALA A 231 42.52 -28.38 30.09
N LYS A 232 43.16 -28.38 31.28
CA LYS A 232 43.67 -27.18 32.00
C LYS A 232 44.26 -26.10 31.08
N SER A 233 45.12 -26.53 30.16
CA SER A 233 45.65 -25.74 29.05
C SER A 233 45.21 -26.40 27.74
N GLY A 234 44.29 -25.77 27.01
CA GLY A 234 43.77 -26.35 25.77
C GLY A 234 42.59 -25.59 25.19
N LYS A 235 42.06 -26.10 24.08
CA LYS A 235 40.83 -25.62 23.44
C LYS A 235 39.68 -26.58 23.78
N TRP A 236 38.45 -26.08 23.72
CA TRP A 236 37.27 -26.92 23.83
C TRP A 236 37.20 -27.90 22.65
N THR A 237 37.03 -29.19 22.95
CA THR A 237 36.84 -30.26 21.98
C THR A 237 35.48 -30.91 22.16
N TYR A 238 34.78 -31.14 21.05
CA TYR A 238 33.52 -31.87 21.05
C TYR A 238 33.75 -33.30 21.55
N VAL A 239 32.87 -33.75 22.46
CA VAL A 239 32.90 -35.11 22.99
C VAL A 239 31.77 -35.93 22.39
N LYS A 240 30.54 -35.45 22.52
CA LYS A 240 29.34 -36.15 22.02
C LYS A 240 28.12 -35.25 21.97
N THR A 241 27.08 -35.74 21.31
CA THR A 241 25.73 -35.16 21.29
C THR A 241 24.83 -35.91 22.28
N ALA A 242 23.89 -35.20 22.89
CA ALA A 242 22.81 -35.72 23.70
C ALA A 242 21.50 -34.97 23.36
N TRP A 243 20.39 -35.43 23.93
CA TRP A 243 19.07 -34.81 23.80
C TRP A 243 18.50 -34.60 25.19
N THR A 244 17.86 -33.45 25.38
CA THR A 244 16.98 -33.22 26.51
C THR A 244 15.60 -33.80 26.25
N ASP A 245 14.86 -34.11 27.30
CA ASP A 245 13.46 -34.55 27.21
C ASP A 245 12.47 -33.36 27.29
N GLY A 246 11.18 -33.65 27.38
CA GLY A 246 10.12 -32.64 27.46
C GLY A 246 10.15 -31.77 28.72
N SER A 247 10.83 -32.21 29.78
CA SER A 247 11.14 -31.40 30.97
C SER A 247 12.46 -30.62 30.83
N GLY A 248 13.15 -30.76 29.70
CA GLY A 248 14.45 -30.13 29.47
C GLY A 248 15.63 -30.88 30.10
N GLU A 249 15.40 -31.99 30.79
CA GLU A 249 16.45 -32.73 31.47
C GLU A 249 17.25 -33.58 30.48
N PHE A 250 18.56 -33.70 30.68
CA PHE A 250 19.37 -34.71 30.00
C PHE A 250 20.26 -35.46 30.98
N SER A 251 20.54 -36.72 30.65
CA SER A 251 21.56 -37.53 31.30
C SER A 251 22.35 -38.30 30.25
N THR A 252 23.66 -38.19 30.29
CA THR A 252 24.54 -38.94 29.39
C THR A 252 25.84 -39.33 30.07
N THR A 253 26.60 -40.20 29.41
CA THR A 253 27.92 -40.61 29.92
C THR A 253 29.05 -40.32 28.94
N ALA A 254 30.22 -40.01 29.49
CA ALA A 254 31.47 -39.83 28.74
C ALA A 254 32.66 -40.41 29.52
N THR A 255 33.68 -40.90 28.82
CA THR A 255 34.87 -41.47 29.47
C THR A 255 35.86 -40.38 29.87
N ALA A 256 36.19 -40.30 31.16
CA ALA A 256 37.19 -39.38 31.68
C ALA A 256 38.61 -39.86 31.38
N LYS A 257 39.33 -39.15 30.50
CA LYS A 257 40.71 -39.49 30.11
C LYS A 257 41.76 -38.56 30.70
N LYS A 258 41.39 -37.32 31.01
CA LYS A 258 42.26 -36.25 31.49
C LYS A 258 41.45 -35.32 32.41
N THR A 259 42.15 -34.71 33.37
CA THR A 259 41.62 -33.63 34.20
C THR A 259 41.31 -32.39 33.34
N GLY A 260 40.17 -31.75 33.57
CA GLY A 260 39.77 -30.56 32.84
C GLY A 260 38.31 -30.16 33.02
N ASP A 261 37.93 -29.08 32.34
CA ASP A 261 36.58 -28.53 32.32
C ASP A 261 35.67 -29.28 31.34
N TRP A 262 34.43 -29.49 31.75
CA TRP A 262 33.33 -29.98 30.94
C TRP A 262 32.28 -28.88 30.80
N ARG A 263 31.55 -28.86 29.69
CA ARG A 263 30.36 -28.01 29.52
C ARG A 263 29.39 -28.63 28.54
N VAL A 264 28.15 -28.14 28.60
CA VAL A 264 27.11 -28.42 27.62
C VAL A 264 26.81 -27.16 26.81
N VAL A 265 26.60 -27.34 25.52
CA VAL A 265 26.34 -26.28 24.54
C VAL A 265 25.07 -26.62 23.81
N PHE A 266 24.10 -25.71 23.88
CA PHE A 266 22.94 -25.68 23.03
C PHE A 266 23.18 -24.68 21.90
N ALA A 267 23.15 -25.14 20.65
CA ALA A 267 23.49 -24.32 19.48
C ALA A 267 22.37 -23.38 19.04
N GLY A 268 21.19 -23.46 19.65
CA GLY A 268 19.98 -22.82 19.16
C GLY A 268 19.30 -23.63 18.06
N ASP A 269 18.08 -23.22 17.73
CA ASP A 269 17.28 -23.74 16.63
C ASP A 269 16.36 -22.64 16.05
N LYS A 270 15.32 -23.03 15.32
CA LYS A 270 14.35 -22.09 14.71
C LYS A 270 13.53 -21.31 15.74
N ASP A 271 13.47 -21.79 16.99
CA ASP A 271 12.61 -21.28 18.04
C ASP A 271 13.38 -20.58 19.16
N THR A 272 14.64 -20.95 19.40
CA THR A 272 15.43 -20.45 20.52
C THR A 272 16.92 -20.21 20.18
N LYS A 273 17.54 -19.22 20.82
CA LYS A 273 18.95 -18.80 20.64
C LYS A 273 19.91 -19.76 21.34
N PRO A 274 21.19 -19.80 20.92
CA PRO A 274 22.22 -20.61 21.58
C PRO A 274 22.49 -20.19 23.03
N SER A 275 22.90 -21.15 23.85
CA SER A 275 23.42 -20.93 25.20
C SER A 275 24.44 -22.01 25.60
N ASN A 276 25.25 -21.70 26.62
CA ASN A 276 26.21 -22.62 27.21
C ASN A 276 25.88 -22.82 28.69
N SER A 277 26.16 -24.00 29.23
CA SER A 277 26.17 -24.22 30.67
C SER A 277 27.35 -23.49 31.32
N LYS A 278 27.32 -23.39 32.65
CA LYS A 278 28.56 -23.24 33.43
C LYS A 278 29.50 -24.41 33.15
N SER A 279 30.81 -24.18 33.30
CA SER A 279 31.79 -25.26 33.20
C SER A 279 31.93 -25.99 34.53
N ASP A 280 32.23 -27.28 34.45
CA ASP A 280 32.47 -28.14 35.62
C ASP A 280 33.83 -28.81 35.54
N TRP A 281 34.60 -28.77 36.63
CA TRP A 281 36.00 -29.19 36.64
C TRP A 281 36.17 -30.59 37.23
N VAL A 282 36.45 -31.55 36.37
CA VAL A 282 36.64 -32.94 36.79
C VAL A 282 38.12 -33.25 37.02
N LEU A 283 38.46 -33.66 38.25
CA LEU A 283 39.75 -34.25 38.57
C LEU A 283 39.80 -35.73 38.18
N VAL A 284 40.75 -36.09 37.32
CA VAL A 284 41.07 -37.49 36.97
C VAL A 284 42.31 -37.95 37.73
N LYS A 285 42.19 -39.09 38.42
CA LYS A 285 43.28 -39.76 39.15
C LYS A 285 43.75 -41.02 38.43
#